data_AF-A0A7X1AAF2-F1
#
_entry.id   AF-A0A7X1AAF2-F1
#
_cell.length_a   1.000
_cell.length_b   1.000
_cell.length_c   1.000
_cell.angle_alpha   90.00
_cell.angle_beta   90.00
_cell.angle_gamma   90.00
#
_symmetry.space_group_name_H-M   'P 1'
#
loop_
_entity.id
_entity.type
_entity.pdbx_description
1 polymer ?
#
loop_
_entity_poly.entity_id
_entity_poly.type
_entity_poly.pdbx_seq_one_letter_code
_entity_poly.pdbx_strand_id
1 'polypeptide(L)'
;MKLGYACINMSMPSKFKSCRLKTVEEQGLGKVKEIAVHNLAEVVRVLEWNIAHDIYFFRMSSDLIPFASHPIMTWEWQRDADILALTAEISRLRELHDMRLSMHPGQYTIINSPREDVVEKAIAELTYHQQLLDLVGGTDMILHIGGAYGDKKSASERFIQAYNGLSEDIQRLLRLENDDKTYTAMDVLGISKATGATVCFDIHHHICNHEADVDVTQIVTDVFKTWKTTPKMHISSGKTGPTDRSHHDFIHETDFQYLMGLLAGRDADIMFEAKQKERSVLTLRETVKW
;
A
#
# COMPACT_ATOMS: atom_id res chain seq x y z
N MET A 1 6.50 -16.52 -5.78
CA MET A 1 6.67 -15.05 -5.75
C MET A 1 5.85 -14.33 -6.84
N LYS A 2 5.02 -13.36 -6.47
CA LYS A 2 4.38 -12.41 -7.41
C LYS A 2 5.14 -11.07 -7.39
N LEU A 3 5.39 -10.50 -8.57
CA LEU A 3 5.89 -9.12 -8.69
C LEU A 3 4.73 -8.20 -9.05
N GLY A 4 4.69 -7.03 -8.43
CA GLY A 4 3.63 -6.05 -8.64
C GLY A 4 4.12 -4.62 -8.73
N TYR A 5 3.23 -3.72 -9.08
CA TYR A 5 3.51 -2.28 -9.14
C TYR A 5 2.33 -1.46 -8.61
N ALA A 6 2.56 -0.16 -8.42
CA ALA A 6 1.66 0.71 -7.68
C ALA A 6 0.89 1.76 -8.51
N CYS A 7 -0.39 1.85 -8.21
CA CYS A 7 -1.36 2.89 -8.57
C CYS A 7 -1.74 2.91 -10.04
N ILE A 8 -0.85 3.27 -10.97
CA ILE A 8 -1.17 3.50 -12.38
C ILE A 8 -0.35 2.60 -13.29
N ASN A 9 -0.92 2.25 -14.45
CA ASN A 9 -0.19 1.61 -15.55
C ASN A 9 0.22 2.69 -16.57
N MET A 10 1.52 2.85 -16.82
CA MET A 10 2.08 3.87 -17.71
C MET A 10 1.93 3.54 -19.20
N SER A 11 1.59 2.30 -19.52
CA SER A 11 1.38 1.81 -20.87
C SER A 11 -0.08 1.86 -21.30
N MET A 12 -1.01 2.11 -20.36
CA MET A 12 -2.42 2.32 -20.66
C MET A 12 -2.72 3.77 -21.09
N PRO A 13 -3.63 3.98 -22.06
CA PRO A 13 -3.93 5.31 -22.60
C PRO A 13 -4.75 6.18 -21.65
N SER A 14 -5.53 5.56 -20.76
CA SER A 14 -6.39 6.27 -19.81
C SER A 14 -5.85 6.15 -18.38
N LYS A 15 -6.14 7.16 -17.57
CA LYS A 15 -5.67 7.29 -16.19
C LYS A 15 -6.85 7.47 -15.24
N PHE A 16 -6.61 7.23 -13.95
CA PHE A 16 -7.55 7.60 -12.91
C PHE A 16 -7.76 9.10 -12.88
N LYS A 17 -9.00 9.48 -12.59
CA LYS A 17 -9.45 10.86 -12.49
C LYS A 17 -9.67 11.20 -11.02
N SER A 18 -9.53 12.48 -10.72
CA SER A 18 -9.94 13.08 -9.45
C SER A 18 -10.57 14.45 -9.74
N CYS A 19 -11.18 15.08 -8.74
CA CYS A 19 -11.72 16.42 -8.86
C CYS A 19 -11.41 17.24 -7.60
N ARG A 20 -11.59 18.57 -7.69
CA ARG A 20 -11.41 19.46 -6.55
C ARG A 20 -12.69 19.51 -5.72
N LEU A 21 -12.57 19.85 -4.44
CA LEU A 21 -13.72 20.00 -3.55
C LEU A 21 -14.76 20.97 -4.14
N LYS A 22 -14.30 22.09 -4.70
CA LYS A 22 -15.14 23.06 -5.41
C LYS A 22 -15.99 22.45 -6.53
N THR A 23 -15.47 21.46 -7.26
CA THR A 23 -16.24 20.75 -8.28
C THR A 23 -17.38 19.96 -7.67
N VAL A 24 -17.17 19.37 -6.49
CA VAL A 24 -18.22 18.65 -5.75
C VAL A 24 -19.25 19.63 -5.19
N GLU A 25 -18.82 20.80 -4.70
CA GLU A 25 -19.73 21.85 -4.23
C GLU A 25 -20.62 22.40 -5.36
N GLU A 26 -20.08 22.52 -6.58
CA GLU A 26 -20.81 23.06 -7.74
C GLU A 26 -21.67 22.03 -8.47
N GLN A 27 -21.19 20.78 -8.61
CA GLN A 27 -21.81 19.74 -9.43
C GLN A 27 -22.43 18.60 -8.60
N GLY A 28 -22.26 18.63 -7.28
CA GLY A 28 -22.72 17.61 -6.35
C GLY A 28 -21.96 16.29 -6.44
N LEU A 29 -22.41 15.32 -5.65
CA LEU A 29 -21.83 13.98 -5.58
C LEU A 29 -22.08 13.14 -6.84
N GLY A 30 -22.97 13.56 -7.74
CA GLY A 30 -23.14 12.94 -9.06
C GLY A 30 -21.84 12.94 -9.86
N LYS A 31 -21.05 14.03 -9.76
CA LYS A 31 -19.73 14.08 -10.40
C LYS A 31 -18.71 13.13 -9.76
N VAL A 32 -18.79 12.95 -8.44
CA VAL A 32 -17.95 11.99 -7.72
C VAL A 32 -18.28 10.56 -8.15
N LYS A 33 -19.58 10.22 -8.27
CA LYS A 33 -20.02 8.94 -8.80
C LYS A 33 -19.52 8.67 -10.22
N GLU A 34 -19.64 9.65 -11.12
CA GLU A 34 -19.12 9.53 -12.50
C GLU A 34 -17.62 9.20 -12.51
N ILE A 35 -16.84 9.89 -11.67
CA ILE A 35 -15.39 9.65 -11.56
C ILE A 35 -15.10 8.28 -10.94
N ALA A 36 -15.81 7.89 -9.88
CA ALA A 36 -15.66 6.61 -9.22
C ALA A 36 -15.93 5.43 -10.18
N VAL A 37 -17.03 5.49 -10.94
CA VAL A 37 -17.38 4.50 -11.95
C VAL A 37 -16.31 4.43 -13.04
N HIS A 38 -15.85 5.57 -13.55
CA HIS A 38 -14.73 5.62 -14.51
C HIS A 38 -13.48 4.95 -13.93
N ASN A 39 -13.09 5.30 -12.70
CA ASN A 39 -11.89 4.81 -12.05
C ASN A 39 -11.94 3.29 -11.84
N LEU A 40 -13.04 2.75 -11.33
CA LEU A 40 -13.16 1.30 -11.13
C LEU A 40 -13.18 0.54 -12.46
N ALA A 41 -13.78 1.09 -13.52
CA ALA A 41 -13.68 0.53 -14.87
C ALA A 41 -12.25 0.59 -15.45
N GLU A 42 -11.43 1.57 -15.05
CA GLU A 42 -9.99 1.55 -15.35
C GLU A 42 -9.25 0.48 -14.55
N VAL A 43 -9.62 0.21 -13.29
CA VAL A 43 -9.03 -0.89 -12.51
C VAL A 43 -9.26 -2.23 -13.20
N VAL A 44 -10.49 -2.51 -13.66
CA VAL A 44 -10.79 -3.73 -14.42
C VAL A 44 -9.85 -3.88 -15.61
N ARG A 45 -9.69 -2.84 -16.43
CA ARG A 45 -8.78 -2.85 -17.60
C ARG A 45 -7.32 -3.00 -17.21
N VAL A 46 -6.89 -2.41 -16.09
CA VAL A 46 -5.54 -2.60 -15.55
C VAL A 46 -5.33 -4.07 -15.16
N LEU A 47 -6.30 -4.71 -14.52
CA LEU A 47 -6.19 -6.11 -14.13
C LEU A 47 -6.17 -7.04 -15.35
N GLU A 48 -7.03 -6.81 -16.35
CA GLU A 48 -7.00 -7.55 -17.62
C GLU A 48 -5.65 -7.41 -18.32
N TRP A 49 -5.11 -6.19 -18.38
CA TRP A 49 -3.78 -5.95 -18.94
C TRP A 49 -2.70 -6.68 -18.15
N ASN A 50 -2.77 -6.62 -16.82
CA ASN A 50 -1.81 -7.30 -15.93
C ASN A 50 -1.83 -8.81 -16.14
N ILE A 51 -3.01 -9.41 -16.25
CA ILE A 51 -3.18 -10.84 -16.54
C ILE A 51 -2.52 -11.20 -17.88
N ALA A 52 -2.70 -10.38 -18.92
CA ALA A 52 -2.09 -10.60 -20.23
C ALA A 52 -0.55 -10.46 -20.25
N HIS A 53 0.04 -9.89 -19.20
CA HIS A 53 1.50 -9.69 -19.04
C HIS A 53 2.06 -10.44 -17.83
N ASP A 54 1.33 -11.44 -17.31
CA ASP A 54 1.71 -12.27 -16.18
C ASP A 54 2.05 -11.48 -14.91
N ILE A 55 1.38 -10.35 -14.65
CA ILE A 55 1.52 -9.55 -13.43
C ILE A 55 0.31 -9.84 -12.54
N TYR A 56 0.54 -10.44 -11.36
CA TYR A 56 -0.55 -10.88 -10.47
C TYR A 56 -0.56 -10.16 -9.13
N PHE A 57 0.14 -9.04 -9.01
CA PHE A 57 0.14 -8.22 -7.80
C PHE A 57 -0.01 -6.74 -8.17
N PHE A 58 -1.02 -6.08 -7.60
CA PHE A 58 -1.30 -4.68 -7.90
C PHE A 58 -1.68 -3.91 -6.64
N ARG A 59 -1.08 -2.73 -6.45
CA ARG A 59 -1.53 -1.77 -5.45
C ARG A 59 -2.46 -0.76 -6.10
N MET A 60 -3.74 -0.79 -5.72
CA MET A 60 -4.74 0.15 -6.23
C MET A 60 -4.50 1.56 -5.66
N SER A 61 -4.94 2.57 -6.42
CA SER A 61 -4.86 3.97 -6.00
C SER A 61 -5.83 4.27 -4.85
N SER A 62 -5.42 5.10 -3.89
CA SER A 62 -6.34 5.64 -2.88
C SER A 62 -7.39 6.58 -3.48
N ASP A 63 -7.13 7.19 -4.64
CA ASP A 63 -8.03 8.16 -5.27
C ASP A 63 -9.18 7.52 -6.08
N LEU A 64 -9.44 6.22 -5.96
CA LEU A 64 -10.46 5.54 -6.75
C LEU A 64 -11.87 6.10 -6.53
N ILE A 65 -12.23 6.37 -5.27
CA ILE A 65 -13.46 7.06 -4.88
C ILE A 65 -13.07 8.43 -4.30
N PRO A 66 -13.12 9.53 -5.10
CA PRO A 66 -12.70 10.83 -4.61
C PRO A 66 -13.50 11.27 -3.39
N PHE A 67 -12.81 11.80 -2.38
CA PHE A 67 -13.42 12.31 -1.14
C PHE A 67 -14.15 11.27 -0.28
N ALA A 68 -13.92 9.97 -0.47
CA ALA A 68 -14.63 8.90 0.27
C ALA A 68 -14.60 9.04 1.80
N SER A 69 -13.51 9.55 2.36
CA SER A 69 -13.32 9.81 3.79
C SER A 69 -13.69 11.23 4.23
N HIS A 70 -13.99 12.13 3.29
CA HIS A 70 -14.25 13.53 3.58
C HIS A 70 -15.71 13.72 4.04
N PRO A 71 -16.00 14.61 5.00
CA PRO A 71 -17.37 14.84 5.49
C PRO A 71 -18.40 15.28 4.45
N ILE A 72 -17.96 15.71 3.26
CA ILE A 72 -18.86 16.04 2.14
C ILE A 72 -19.51 14.80 1.51
N MET A 73 -18.92 13.62 1.74
CA MET A 73 -19.41 12.36 1.20
C MET A 73 -20.65 11.90 1.96
N THR A 74 -21.83 12.29 1.46
CA THR A 74 -23.13 11.82 1.95
C THR A 74 -23.71 10.68 1.10
N TRP A 75 -23.03 10.32 0.01
CA TRP A 75 -23.40 9.20 -0.85
C TRP A 75 -22.79 7.90 -0.33
N GLU A 76 -23.64 6.92 -0.04
CA GLU A 76 -23.23 5.55 0.34
C GLU A 76 -22.73 4.76 -0.89
N TRP A 77 -21.59 5.17 -1.44
CA TRP A 77 -20.98 4.59 -2.64
C TRP A 77 -20.80 3.06 -2.56
N GLN A 78 -20.52 2.54 -1.37
CA GLN A 78 -20.35 1.12 -1.08
C GLN A 78 -21.64 0.28 -1.24
N ARG A 79 -22.80 0.92 -1.39
CA ARG A 79 -24.10 0.28 -1.67
C ARG A 79 -24.63 0.60 -3.06
N ASP A 80 -23.93 1.44 -3.81
CA ASP A 80 -24.35 1.86 -5.14
C ASP A 80 -24.21 0.71 -6.15
N ALA A 81 -25.24 0.49 -6.96
CA ALA A 81 -25.29 -0.65 -7.87
C ALA A 81 -24.17 -0.65 -8.91
N ASP A 82 -23.77 0.52 -9.43
CA ASP A 82 -22.71 0.62 -10.44
C ASP A 82 -21.33 0.30 -9.82
N ILE A 83 -21.12 0.76 -8.59
CA ILE A 83 -19.91 0.46 -7.81
C ILE A 83 -19.85 -1.03 -7.50
N LEU A 84 -20.92 -1.60 -6.96
CA LEU A 84 -20.99 -3.02 -6.61
C LEU A 84 -20.75 -3.94 -7.82
N ALA A 85 -21.30 -3.59 -8.99
CA ALA A 85 -21.07 -4.35 -10.22
C ALA A 85 -19.59 -4.34 -10.62
N LEU A 86 -18.93 -3.17 -10.57
CA LEU A 86 -17.52 -3.05 -10.94
C LEU A 86 -16.60 -3.72 -9.91
N THR A 87 -16.85 -3.56 -8.61
CA THR A 87 -16.03 -4.22 -7.59
C THR A 87 -16.21 -5.74 -7.59
N ALA A 88 -17.42 -6.23 -7.91
CA ALA A 88 -17.65 -7.67 -8.10
C ALA A 88 -16.84 -8.23 -9.27
N GLU A 89 -16.73 -7.49 -10.39
CA GLU A 89 -15.89 -7.90 -11.51
C GLU A 89 -14.39 -7.89 -11.16
N ILE A 90 -13.93 -6.86 -10.44
CA ILE A 90 -12.55 -6.80 -9.91
C ILE A 90 -12.27 -8.01 -9.01
N SER A 91 -13.19 -8.32 -8.08
CA SER A 91 -13.08 -9.47 -7.18
C SER A 91 -13.03 -10.79 -7.96
N ARG A 92 -13.90 -10.96 -8.97
CA ARG A 92 -13.92 -12.13 -9.84
C ARG A 92 -12.60 -12.34 -10.57
N LEU A 93 -12.02 -11.28 -11.15
CA LEU A 93 -10.71 -11.34 -11.81
C LEU A 93 -9.60 -11.70 -10.81
N ARG A 94 -9.64 -11.10 -9.62
CA ARG A 94 -8.70 -11.38 -8.54
C ARG A 94 -8.73 -12.85 -8.13
N GLU A 95 -9.92 -13.43 -7.94
CA GLU A 95 -10.08 -14.83 -7.55
C GLU A 95 -9.67 -15.79 -8.67
N LEU A 96 -10.10 -15.54 -9.90
CA LEU A 96 -9.84 -16.41 -11.05
C LEU A 96 -8.35 -16.55 -11.37
N HIS A 97 -7.58 -15.48 -11.17
CA HIS A 97 -6.15 -15.42 -11.52
C HIS A 97 -5.23 -15.39 -10.29
N ASP A 98 -5.76 -15.68 -9.09
CA ASP A 98 -5.03 -15.62 -7.82
C ASP A 98 -4.23 -14.31 -7.66
N MET A 99 -4.86 -13.18 -7.97
CA MET A 99 -4.19 -11.89 -7.85
C MET A 99 -4.11 -11.46 -6.39
N ARG A 100 -3.06 -10.70 -6.06
CA ARG A 100 -2.95 -9.97 -4.81
C ARG A 100 -3.31 -8.51 -5.05
N LEU A 101 -4.29 -7.99 -4.32
CA LEU A 101 -4.67 -6.58 -4.37
C LEU A 101 -4.39 -5.93 -3.02
N SER A 102 -3.79 -4.75 -3.05
CA SER A 102 -3.49 -3.97 -1.84
C SER A 102 -3.73 -2.48 -2.04
N MET A 103 -3.72 -1.73 -0.96
CA MET A 103 -3.73 -0.26 -0.98
C MET A 103 -2.73 0.30 0.03
N HIS A 104 -2.39 1.57 -0.13
CA HIS A 104 -1.54 2.30 0.81
C HIS A 104 -2.11 3.70 0.98
N PRO A 105 -2.90 3.95 2.04
CA PRO A 105 -3.34 5.29 2.41
C PRO A 105 -2.18 6.29 2.40
N GLY A 106 -2.46 7.53 1.99
CA GLY A 106 -1.42 8.54 1.80
C GLY A 106 -0.74 8.98 3.10
N GLN A 107 0.32 9.77 2.97
CA GLN A 107 1.15 10.28 4.08
C GLN A 107 0.41 11.08 5.17
N TYR A 108 -0.85 11.47 4.93
CA TYR A 108 -1.67 12.22 5.89
C TYR A 108 -2.50 11.31 6.82
N THR A 109 -2.54 10.00 6.55
CA THR A 109 -3.22 9.01 7.39
C THR A 109 -2.36 8.69 8.60
N ILE A 110 -2.42 9.54 9.63
CA ILE A 110 -1.54 9.45 10.81
C ILE A 110 -2.36 9.16 12.07
N ILE A 111 -2.36 7.92 12.53
CA ILE A 111 -3.13 7.51 13.72
C ILE A 111 -2.42 7.79 15.04
N ASN A 112 -1.11 8.09 15.04
CA ASN A 112 -0.35 8.40 16.26
C ASN A 112 -0.19 9.91 16.53
N SER A 113 -0.92 10.74 15.80
CA SER A 113 -0.93 12.19 15.96
C SER A 113 -1.37 12.59 17.38
N PRO A 114 -0.74 13.59 18.01
CA PRO A 114 -1.21 14.15 19.27
C PRO A 114 -2.51 14.96 19.11
N ARG A 115 -2.90 15.25 17.87
CA ARG A 115 -4.15 15.95 17.55
C ARG A 115 -5.25 14.94 17.22
N GLU A 116 -6.31 14.94 18.02
CA GLU A 116 -7.48 14.08 17.87
C GLU A 116 -8.15 14.23 16.50
N ASP A 117 -8.31 15.46 16.00
CA ASP A 117 -8.93 15.73 14.70
C ASP A 117 -8.17 15.12 13.51
N VAL A 118 -6.86 14.88 13.66
CA VAL A 118 -6.04 14.19 12.65
C VAL A 118 -6.26 12.69 12.73
N VAL A 119 -6.35 12.14 13.95
CA VAL A 119 -6.59 10.71 14.18
C VAL A 119 -7.98 10.32 13.67
N GLU A 120 -9.01 11.13 13.93
CA GLU A 120 -10.38 10.90 13.42
C GLU A 120 -10.41 10.82 11.88
N LYS A 121 -9.76 11.77 11.20
CA LYS A 121 -9.65 11.78 9.73
C LYS A 121 -8.85 10.58 9.21
N ALA A 122 -7.79 10.19 9.91
CA ALA A 122 -7.02 9.00 9.56
C ALA A 122 -7.88 7.74 9.67
N ILE A 123 -8.68 7.60 10.73
CA ILE A 123 -9.60 6.46 10.90
C ILE A 123 -10.67 6.44 9.80
N ALA A 124 -11.22 7.61 9.41
CA ALA A 124 -12.15 7.70 8.29
C ALA A 124 -11.50 7.26 6.97
N GLU A 125 -10.24 7.64 6.73
CA GLU A 125 -9.46 7.20 5.57
C GLU A 125 -9.23 5.68 5.58
N LEU A 126 -8.85 5.11 6.73
CA LEU A 126 -8.68 3.66 6.88
C LEU A 126 -9.98 2.90 6.67
N THR A 127 -11.11 3.45 7.14
CA THR A 127 -12.45 2.86 6.94
C THR A 127 -12.81 2.81 5.47
N TYR A 128 -12.58 3.89 4.71
CA TYR A 128 -12.76 3.90 3.26
C TYR A 128 -11.94 2.78 2.58
N HIS A 129 -10.66 2.69 2.90
CA HIS A 129 -9.78 1.69 2.30
C HIS A 129 -10.22 0.27 2.66
N GLN A 130 -10.65 0.03 3.90
CA GLN A 130 -11.16 -1.28 4.33
C GLN A 130 -12.43 -1.66 3.56
N GLN A 131 -13.40 -0.75 3.46
CA GLN A 131 -14.63 -1.00 2.70
C GLN A 131 -14.36 -1.33 1.24
N LEU A 132 -13.44 -0.60 0.59
CA LEU A 132 -13.09 -0.86 -0.80
C LEU A 132 -12.35 -2.19 -0.96
N LEU A 133 -11.39 -2.49 -0.08
CA LEU A 133 -10.65 -3.76 -0.09
C LEU A 133 -11.60 -4.94 0.11
N ASP A 134 -12.61 -4.83 0.96
CA ASP A 134 -13.61 -5.89 1.16
C ASP A 134 -14.45 -6.15 -0.08
N LEU A 135 -14.88 -5.09 -0.77
CA LEU A 135 -15.67 -5.23 -2.00
C LEU A 135 -14.91 -5.89 -3.15
N VAL A 136 -13.58 -5.71 -3.20
CA VAL A 136 -12.73 -6.21 -4.30
C VAL A 136 -11.91 -7.45 -3.93
N GLY A 137 -12.04 -7.97 -2.69
CA GLY A 137 -11.25 -9.10 -2.20
C GLY A 137 -9.76 -8.80 -2.03
N GLY A 138 -9.41 -7.56 -1.69
CA GLY A 138 -8.05 -7.14 -1.38
C GLY A 138 -7.60 -7.56 0.03
N THR A 139 -6.29 -7.72 0.21
CA THR A 139 -5.75 -8.43 1.39
C THR A 139 -4.87 -7.59 2.30
N ASP A 140 -4.35 -6.46 1.81
CA ASP A 140 -3.34 -5.68 2.52
C ASP A 140 -3.57 -4.17 2.38
N MET A 141 -3.58 -3.48 3.51
CA MET A 141 -3.59 -2.02 3.63
C MET A 141 -2.32 -1.59 4.34
N ILE A 142 -1.44 -0.86 3.67
CA ILE A 142 -0.11 -0.54 4.20
C ILE A 142 -0.12 0.82 4.89
N LEU A 143 0.44 0.89 6.10
CA LEU A 143 0.49 2.12 6.89
C LEU A 143 1.85 2.28 7.57
N HIS A 144 2.45 3.46 7.43
CA HIS A 144 3.59 3.85 8.25
C HIS A 144 3.16 4.22 9.67
N ILE A 145 4.08 4.22 10.61
CA ILE A 145 3.77 4.56 12.01
C ILE A 145 3.40 6.04 12.17
N GLY A 146 4.00 6.93 11.37
CA GLY A 146 3.72 8.37 11.39
C GLY A 146 4.88 9.19 11.96
N GLY A 147 4.58 10.22 12.74
CA GLY A 147 5.60 11.15 13.26
C GLY A 147 6.12 10.76 14.64
N ALA A 148 7.38 11.08 14.95
CA ALA A 148 7.94 10.95 16.30
C ALA A 148 7.51 12.08 17.26
N TYR A 149 7.08 13.24 16.73
CA TYR A 149 6.62 14.39 17.53
C TYR A 149 7.57 14.80 18.68
N GLY A 150 8.88 14.70 18.45
CA GLY A 150 9.92 15.03 19.44
C GLY A 150 10.24 13.92 20.45
N ASP A 151 9.38 12.91 20.58
CA ASP A 151 9.60 11.74 21.44
C ASP A 151 9.05 10.47 20.78
N LYS A 152 9.97 9.72 20.17
CA LYS A 152 9.66 8.48 19.44
C LYS A 152 8.97 7.44 20.33
N LYS A 153 9.34 7.34 21.62
CA LYS A 153 8.76 6.37 22.55
C LYS A 153 7.30 6.69 22.82
N SER A 154 7.02 7.92 23.25
CA SER A 154 5.64 8.38 23.49
C SER A 154 4.78 8.31 22.22
N ALA A 155 5.37 8.56 21.05
CA ALA A 155 4.68 8.45 19.77
C ALA A 155 4.36 6.99 19.38
N SER A 156 5.25 6.04 19.67
CA SER A 156 4.96 4.60 19.50
C SER A 156 3.85 4.13 20.45
N GLU A 157 3.85 4.57 21.70
CA GLU A 157 2.81 4.25 22.67
C GLU A 157 1.43 4.76 22.21
N ARG A 158 1.36 5.99 21.67
CA ARG A 158 0.14 6.52 21.03
C ARG A 158 -0.29 5.69 19.83
N PHE A 159 0.64 5.27 18.97
CA PHE A 159 0.31 4.41 17.84
C PHE A 159 -0.31 3.08 18.31
N ILE A 160 0.29 2.43 19.32
CA ILE A 160 -0.21 1.18 19.89
C ILE A 160 -1.63 1.36 20.45
N GLN A 161 -1.86 2.43 21.21
CA GLN A 161 -3.19 2.74 21.74
C GLN A 161 -4.22 2.98 20.63
N ALA A 162 -3.88 3.80 19.62
CA ALA A 162 -4.75 4.08 18.50
C ALA A 162 -5.04 2.83 17.68
N TYR A 163 -4.02 2.01 17.37
CA TYR A 163 -4.16 0.74 16.66
C TYR A 163 -5.13 -0.20 17.39
N ASN A 164 -4.96 -0.37 18.70
CA ASN A 164 -5.82 -1.24 19.51
C ASN A 164 -7.27 -0.76 19.58
N GLY A 165 -7.51 0.54 19.34
CA GLY A 165 -8.86 1.12 19.24
C GLY A 165 -9.49 1.04 17.84
N LEU A 166 -8.73 0.65 16.81
CA LEU A 166 -9.29 0.40 15.47
C LEU A 166 -10.25 -0.79 15.50
N SER A 167 -11.21 -0.82 14.56
CA SER A 167 -12.05 -1.99 14.38
C SER A 167 -11.21 -3.21 13.97
N GLU A 168 -11.65 -4.40 14.38
CA GLU A 168 -11.04 -5.67 13.93
C GLU A 168 -10.98 -5.74 12.40
N ASP A 169 -11.96 -5.12 11.74
CA ASP A 169 -12.02 -5.06 10.30
C ASP A 169 -10.83 -4.33 9.68
N ILE A 170 -10.44 -3.18 10.22
CA ILE A 170 -9.26 -2.46 9.76
C ILE A 170 -8.00 -3.23 10.16
N GLN A 171 -7.92 -3.71 11.41
CA GLN A 171 -6.75 -4.41 11.94
C GLN A 171 -6.39 -5.66 11.12
N ARG A 172 -7.36 -6.44 10.63
CA ARG A 172 -7.08 -7.65 9.84
C ARG A 172 -6.36 -7.34 8.52
N LEU A 173 -6.63 -6.18 7.93
CA LEU A 173 -6.07 -5.75 6.64
C LEU A 173 -4.77 -4.95 6.81
N LEU A 174 -4.58 -4.30 7.96
CA LEU A 174 -3.46 -3.39 8.17
C LEU A 174 -2.11 -4.13 8.23
N ARG A 175 -1.12 -3.58 7.54
CA ARG A 175 0.29 -3.99 7.60
C ARG A 175 1.14 -2.77 7.91
N LEU A 176 2.03 -2.90 8.89
CA LEU A 176 2.90 -1.80 9.30
C LEU A 176 4.18 -1.80 8.50
N GLU A 177 4.57 -0.65 7.97
CA GLU A 177 5.77 -0.51 7.14
C GLU A 177 6.81 0.41 7.79
N ASN A 178 8.08 -0.01 7.76
CA ASN A 178 9.22 0.80 8.17
C ASN A 178 9.47 1.95 7.17
N ASP A 179 9.96 3.08 7.65
CA ASP A 179 10.15 4.28 6.84
C ASP A 179 11.61 4.76 6.80
N ASP A 180 11.89 5.68 5.87
CA ASP A 180 13.22 6.18 5.52
C ASP A 180 13.80 7.26 6.46
N LYS A 181 13.11 7.59 7.56
CA LYS A 181 13.42 8.76 8.42
C LYS A 181 13.27 8.54 9.92
N THR A 182 12.21 7.89 10.35
CA THR A 182 11.67 7.99 11.71
C THR A 182 11.57 6.63 12.38
N TYR A 183 10.88 5.68 11.76
CA TYR A 183 10.65 4.36 12.32
C TYR A 183 11.38 3.29 11.52
N THR A 184 12.39 2.69 12.13
CA THR A 184 13.16 1.59 11.54
C THR A 184 12.35 0.30 11.52
N ALA A 185 12.85 -0.73 10.84
CA ALA A 185 12.23 -2.06 10.88
C ALA A 185 12.19 -2.65 12.31
N MET A 186 13.20 -2.34 13.15
CA MET A 186 13.22 -2.79 14.55
C MET A 186 12.14 -2.10 15.38
N ASP A 187 11.91 -0.80 15.19
CA ASP A 187 10.82 -0.08 15.85
C ASP A 187 9.46 -0.69 15.47
N VAL A 188 9.25 -0.93 14.17
CA VAL A 188 7.99 -1.49 13.65
C VAL A 188 7.76 -2.91 14.14
N LEU A 189 8.81 -3.75 14.21
CA LEU A 189 8.71 -5.09 14.82
C LEU A 189 8.40 -5.02 16.32
N GLY A 190 8.94 -4.03 17.03
CA GLY A 190 8.59 -3.76 18.44
C GLY A 190 7.11 -3.42 18.62
N ILE A 191 6.57 -2.57 17.76
CA ILE A 191 5.14 -2.22 17.74
C ILE A 191 4.29 -3.44 17.38
N SER A 192 4.68 -4.19 16.34
CA SER A 192 4.05 -5.44 15.92
C SER A 192 3.95 -6.44 17.07
N LYS A 193 5.00 -6.60 17.89
CA LYS A 193 4.97 -7.47 19.06
C LYS A 193 3.94 -7.02 20.11
N ALA A 194 3.69 -5.72 20.24
CA ALA A 194 2.74 -5.16 21.20
C ALA A 194 1.28 -5.22 20.71
N THR A 195 1.06 -5.15 19.39
CA THR A 195 -0.29 -5.06 18.79
C THR A 195 -0.75 -6.33 18.07
N GLY A 196 0.18 -7.23 17.73
CA GLY A 196 -0.07 -8.36 16.84
C GLY A 196 -0.16 -7.98 15.35
N ALA A 197 0.10 -6.72 14.98
CA ALA A 197 0.04 -6.26 13.60
C ALA A 197 1.09 -6.94 12.72
N THR A 198 0.74 -7.26 11.48
CA THR A 198 1.68 -7.82 10.50
C THR A 198 2.59 -6.74 9.93
N VAL A 199 3.86 -7.06 9.64
CA VAL A 199 4.86 -6.09 9.14
C VAL A 199 5.10 -6.28 7.64
N CYS A 200 4.95 -5.20 6.86
CA CYS A 200 5.38 -5.12 5.47
C CYS A 200 6.77 -4.48 5.44
N PHE A 201 7.80 -5.27 5.13
CA PHE A 201 9.17 -4.76 5.10
C PHE A 201 9.47 -4.04 3.80
N ASP A 202 10.01 -2.83 3.90
CA ASP A 202 10.60 -2.10 2.78
C ASP A 202 12.13 -2.07 2.91
N ILE A 203 12.80 -2.69 1.94
CA ILE A 203 14.26 -2.83 1.91
C ILE A 203 14.97 -1.48 1.66
N HIS A 204 14.39 -0.59 0.85
CA HIS A 204 14.98 0.70 0.52
C HIS A 204 14.91 1.65 1.69
N HIS A 205 13.74 1.72 2.35
CA HIS A 205 13.58 2.45 3.61
C HIS A 205 14.58 1.96 4.66
N HIS A 206 14.79 0.66 4.76
CA HIS A 206 15.79 0.10 5.67
C HIS A 206 17.22 0.54 5.31
N ILE A 207 17.60 0.50 4.03
CA ILE A 207 18.91 0.99 3.56
C ILE A 207 19.08 2.48 3.93
N CYS A 208 18.03 3.28 3.80
CA CYS A 208 18.05 4.71 4.18
C CYS A 208 18.06 4.94 5.70
N ASN A 209 17.45 4.05 6.50
CA ASN A 209 17.20 4.25 7.92
C ASN A 209 17.18 2.91 8.69
N HIS A 210 18.28 2.64 9.38
CA HIS A 210 18.47 1.46 10.23
C HIS A 210 19.41 1.77 11.39
N GLU A 211 19.35 0.94 12.43
CA GLU A 211 20.30 0.94 13.53
C GLU A 211 21.68 0.42 13.10
N ALA A 212 22.75 0.92 13.72
CA ALA A 212 24.09 0.37 13.52
C ALA A 212 24.15 -1.12 13.92
N ASP A 213 24.94 -1.90 13.18
CA ASP A 213 25.21 -3.32 13.44
C ASP A 213 23.97 -4.24 13.44
N VAL A 214 22.88 -3.82 12.79
CA VAL A 214 21.66 -4.62 12.70
C VAL A 214 21.80 -5.78 11.71
N ASP A 215 21.32 -6.96 12.10
CA ASP A 215 21.25 -8.12 11.21
C ASP A 215 19.95 -8.11 10.40
N VAL A 216 20.05 -7.69 9.15
CA VAL A 216 18.92 -7.66 8.21
C VAL A 216 18.31 -9.03 7.98
N THR A 217 19.12 -10.09 7.99
CA THR A 217 18.62 -11.47 7.80
C THR A 217 17.71 -11.87 8.95
N GLN A 218 18.07 -11.47 10.17
CA GLN A 218 17.25 -11.66 11.36
C GLN A 218 15.97 -10.83 11.30
N ILE A 219 16.04 -9.55 10.88
CA ILE A 219 14.85 -8.71 10.65
C ILE A 219 13.89 -9.38 9.68
N VAL A 220 14.37 -9.80 8.51
CA VAL A 220 13.53 -10.48 7.51
C VAL A 220 12.91 -11.74 8.11
N THR A 221 13.67 -12.51 8.89
CA THR A 221 13.15 -13.69 9.58
C THR A 221 12.05 -13.36 10.59
N ASP A 222 12.17 -12.27 11.34
CA ASP A 222 11.15 -11.85 12.28
C ASP A 222 9.92 -11.26 11.58
N VAL A 223 10.11 -10.53 10.47
CA VAL A 223 9.02 -10.09 9.60
C VAL A 223 8.21 -11.29 9.12
N PHE A 224 8.85 -12.34 8.61
CA PHE A 224 8.18 -13.56 8.16
C PHE A 224 7.31 -14.20 9.25
N LYS A 225 7.73 -14.16 10.52
CA LYS A 225 6.94 -14.68 11.65
C LYS A 225 5.65 -13.90 11.91
N THR A 226 5.55 -12.66 11.45
CA THR A 226 4.33 -11.84 11.58
C THR A 226 3.24 -12.18 10.55
N TRP A 227 3.58 -12.98 9.52
CA TRP A 227 2.67 -13.36 8.45
C TRP A 227 2.12 -14.78 8.64
N LYS A 228 0.85 -14.97 8.31
CA LYS A 228 0.20 -16.29 8.18
C LYS A 228 0.07 -16.76 6.73
N THR A 229 0.28 -15.85 5.79
CA THR A 229 0.23 -16.06 4.34
C THR A 229 1.56 -15.61 3.73
N THR A 230 1.72 -15.70 2.40
CA THR A 230 2.92 -15.21 1.73
C THR A 230 3.18 -13.73 2.09
N PRO A 231 4.35 -13.39 2.64
CA PRO A 231 4.67 -12.02 3.00
C PRO A 231 4.60 -11.06 1.82
N LYS A 232 4.16 -9.83 2.07
CA LYS A 232 4.34 -8.71 1.15
C LYS A 232 5.57 -7.91 1.58
N MET A 233 6.38 -7.54 0.60
CA MET A 233 7.51 -6.63 0.79
C MET A 233 7.51 -5.55 -0.28
N HIS A 234 8.14 -4.44 0.03
CA HIS A 234 8.33 -3.34 -0.90
C HIS A 234 9.81 -3.26 -1.31
N ILE A 235 10.03 -2.87 -2.57
CA ILE A 235 11.36 -2.56 -3.09
C ILE A 235 11.33 -1.26 -3.89
N SER A 236 12.37 -0.47 -3.67
CA SER A 236 12.73 0.72 -4.41
C SER A 236 14.24 0.74 -4.67
N SER A 237 14.65 1.57 -5.62
CA SER A 237 16.05 1.94 -5.83
C SER A 237 16.18 3.44 -5.70
N GLY A 238 17.25 3.92 -5.07
CA GLY A 238 17.48 5.36 -4.92
C GLY A 238 17.86 6.03 -6.24
N LYS A 239 17.33 7.24 -6.47
CA LYS A 239 17.43 7.94 -7.76
C LYS A 239 18.86 8.27 -8.18
N THR A 240 19.68 8.74 -7.24
CA THR A 240 21.07 9.15 -7.51
C THR A 240 22.12 8.35 -6.76
N GLY A 241 21.69 7.56 -5.77
CA GLY A 241 22.56 6.68 -4.99
C GLY A 241 21.77 5.79 -4.03
N PRO A 242 22.42 4.84 -3.35
CA PRO A 242 21.74 3.80 -2.58
C PRO A 242 20.85 4.32 -1.44
N THR A 243 21.22 5.42 -0.79
CA THR A 243 20.45 6.02 0.31
C THR A 243 19.59 7.21 -0.12
N ASP A 244 19.48 7.47 -1.43
CA ASP A 244 18.59 8.50 -1.96
C ASP A 244 17.14 8.06 -1.78
N ARG A 245 16.43 8.79 -0.92
CA ARG A 245 15.01 8.57 -0.60
C ARG A 245 14.08 8.75 -1.80
N SER A 246 14.51 9.49 -2.82
CA SER A 246 13.72 9.62 -4.05
C SER A 246 13.81 8.34 -4.86
N HIS A 247 12.67 7.74 -5.20
CA HIS A 247 12.67 6.52 -6.00
C HIS A 247 13.15 6.80 -7.44
N HIS A 248 13.95 5.88 -7.94
CA HIS A 248 14.41 5.84 -9.33
C HIS A 248 13.25 5.47 -10.29
N ASP A 249 13.50 5.61 -11.58
CA ASP A 249 12.53 5.27 -12.62
C ASP A 249 12.28 3.76 -12.72
N PHE A 250 13.32 2.97 -12.43
CA PHE A 250 13.34 1.51 -12.47
C PHE A 250 14.02 0.96 -11.22
N ILE A 251 13.64 -0.24 -10.80
CA ILE A 251 14.38 -1.04 -9.81
C ILE A 251 15.69 -1.53 -10.42
N HIS A 252 16.79 -1.34 -9.72
CA HIS A 252 18.09 -1.86 -10.12
C HIS A 252 18.21 -3.35 -9.81
N GLU A 253 18.85 -4.09 -10.72
CA GLU A 253 19.09 -5.53 -10.55
C GLU A 253 19.87 -5.84 -9.27
N THR A 254 20.88 -5.03 -8.93
CA THR A 254 21.68 -5.21 -7.71
C THR A 254 20.84 -5.15 -6.44
N ASP A 255 19.89 -4.22 -6.37
CA ASP A 255 19.01 -4.03 -5.20
C ASP A 255 18.02 -5.20 -5.10
N PHE A 256 17.50 -5.67 -6.25
CA PHE A 256 16.65 -6.84 -6.30
C PHE A 256 17.39 -8.12 -5.88
N GLN A 257 18.60 -8.35 -6.39
CA GLN A 257 19.43 -9.50 -6.02
C GLN A 257 19.80 -9.49 -4.54
N TYR A 258 20.06 -8.31 -3.97
CA TYR A 258 20.28 -8.16 -2.54
C TYR A 258 19.06 -8.63 -1.73
N LEU A 259 17.85 -8.19 -2.10
CA LEU A 259 16.62 -8.66 -1.47
C LEU A 259 16.44 -10.18 -1.63
N MET A 260 16.68 -10.74 -2.82
CA MET A 260 16.58 -12.18 -3.06
C MET A 260 17.55 -12.98 -2.18
N GLY A 261 18.78 -12.49 -1.99
CA GLY A 261 19.75 -13.07 -1.07
C GLY A 261 19.24 -13.15 0.37
N LEU A 262 18.59 -12.09 0.85
CA LEU A 262 18.00 -12.04 2.20
C LEU A 262 16.79 -12.97 2.37
N LEU A 263 16.03 -13.18 1.30
CA LEU A 263 14.93 -14.15 1.31
C LEU A 263 15.44 -15.59 1.43
N ALA A 264 16.65 -15.87 0.94
CA ALA A 264 17.33 -17.18 1.05
C ALA A 264 16.43 -18.34 0.58
N GLY A 265 15.72 -18.14 -0.53
CA GLY A 265 14.81 -19.12 -1.13
C GLY A 265 13.39 -19.17 -0.51
N ARG A 266 13.08 -18.32 0.48
CA ARG A 266 11.70 -18.15 0.98
C ARG A 266 10.87 -17.32 0.01
N ASP A 267 9.60 -17.69 -0.16
CA ASP A 267 8.65 -16.94 -0.98
C ASP A 267 8.16 -15.65 -0.30
N ALA A 268 8.15 -14.55 -1.05
CA ALA A 268 7.47 -13.31 -0.73
C ALA A 268 6.88 -12.70 -2.02
N ASP A 269 5.86 -11.87 -1.92
CA ASP A 269 5.35 -11.07 -3.03
C ASP A 269 5.92 -9.66 -2.94
N ILE A 270 6.48 -9.18 -4.04
CA ILE A 270 7.31 -7.98 -4.07
C ILE A 270 6.60 -6.86 -4.84
N MET A 271 6.29 -5.77 -4.13
CA MET A 271 5.71 -4.56 -4.70
C MET A 271 6.81 -3.59 -5.13
N PHE A 272 6.84 -3.24 -6.41
CA PHE A 272 7.82 -2.33 -6.97
C PHE A 272 7.31 -0.90 -6.85
N GLU A 273 8.10 -0.07 -6.19
CA GLU A 273 7.81 1.33 -5.97
C GLU A 273 8.65 2.25 -6.87
N ALA A 274 8.79 1.89 -8.15
CA ALA A 274 9.50 2.70 -9.15
C ALA A 274 8.57 3.68 -9.88
N LYS A 275 9.12 4.75 -10.48
CA LYS A 275 8.30 5.75 -11.22
C LYS A 275 7.72 5.22 -12.53
N GLN A 276 8.39 4.27 -13.20
CA GLN A 276 7.92 3.69 -14.47
C GLN A 276 6.99 2.48 -14.27
N LYS A 277 6.59 2.18 -13.02
CA LYS A 277 5.47 1.27 -12.71
C LYS A 277 5.66 -0.13 -13.31
N GLU A 278 4.69 -0.60 -14.10
CA GLU A 278 4.70 -1.92 -14.74
C GLU A 278 5.93 -2.12 -15.62
N ARG A 279 6.44 -1.05 -16.25
CA ARG A 279 7.65 -1.14 -17.08
C ARG A 279 8.86 -1.55 -16.26
N SER A 280 8.93 -1.13 -14.99
CA SER A 280 10.00 -1.59 -14.11
C SER A 280 9.92 -3.07 -13.81
N VAL A 281 8.70 -3.62 -13.70
CA VAL A 281 8.50 -5.06 -13.48
C VAL A 281 8.91 -5.83 -14.73
N LEU A 282 8.46 -5.38 -15.91
CA LEU A 282 8.77 -6.01 -17.19
C LEU A 282 10.27 -5.96 -17.51
N THR A 283 10.92 -4.81 -17.38
CA THR A 283 12.36 -4.67 -17.63
C THR A 283 13.16 -5.59 -16.72
N LEU A 284 12.84 -5.66 -15.43
CA LEU A 284 13.59 -6.53 -14.52
C LEU A 284 13.42 -8.03 -14.85
N ARG A 285 12.23 -8.45 -15.29
CA ARG A 285 11.98 -9.84 -15.72
C ARG A 285 12.80 -10.25 -16.94
N GLU A 286 13.15 -9.30 -17.81
CA GLU A 286 14.01 -9.56 -18.97
C GLU A 286 15.49 -9.69 -18.57
N THR A 287 15.93 -8.95 -17.54
CA THR A 287 17.34 -8.90 -17.14
C THR A 287 17.72 -9.96 -16.12
N VAL A 288 16.80 -10.32 -15.21
CA VAL A 288 17.05 -11.27 -14.13
C VAL A 288 16.74 -12.70 -14.57
N LYS A 289 17.71 -13.60 -14.43
CA LYS A 289 17.49 -15.05 -14.51
C LYS A 289 16.92 -15.55 -13.19
N TRP A 290 15.72 -16.13 -13.24
CA TRP A 290 15.00 -16.70 -12.10
C TRP A 290 15.53 -18.08 -11.71
#